data_AF-A0AB35WA27-F1
#
_entry.id   AF-A0AB35WA27-F1
#
_cell.length_a   1.000
_cell.length_b   1.000
_cell.length_c   1.000
_cell.angle_alpha   90.00
_cell.angle_beta   90.00
_cell.angle_gamma   90.00
#
_symmetry.space_group_name_H-M   'P 1'
#
loop_
_entity.id
_entity.type
_entity.pdbx_description
1 polymer ?
#
loop_
_entity_poly.entity_id
_entity_poly.type
_entity_poly.pdbx_seq_one_letter_code
_entity_poly.pdbx_strand_id
1 'polypeptide(L)'
;MACQGLCTTKGLTVLPVRYAVVPENINASLPGWANDPLITGVTLANNEKYTLRALRQGYLYVFYEKGKQGASYWQCYSVAPDGSLWLQQVASNPAPVEKALCETGEHIAQNVEFMSIESPDKCGNVWFAFSQYPWEQETLDRYRTRPEERIARMQKVMPSVAGAQRTKTGTDVTAASLNQVLDYQVPSVSGLLPGPDDAKVVNVSRVSSLWEPTEDNPWRVSHDVVKMQSSLYPWAQNRSGRAGATVTAMENRSEGMTPLLLPLWDPVGIVHELNGWSQDVLGRQAQFLQERELECATRTNLDAVRTLLEGNAESLEDAMRRRRMDSPLLTDEYLDTRLQALEKRYKDKPDVLAQIRADDRLVRKWHAQNVTASYPESVLMSPPEPLAAHQRRVAAIGSPDAAGQQYEKTGGVLPEIAVRGGEGAAGKCR
;
A
#
# COMPACT_ATOMS: atom_id res chain seq x y z
N MET A 1 3.46 23.95 -20.25
CA MET A 1 4.15 25.26 -20.18
C MET A 1 5.65 24.97 -20.18
N ALA A 2 6.42 25.49 -21.14
CA ALA A 2 7.87 25.40 -21.09
C ALA A 2 8.40 26.24 -19.92
N CYS A 3 9.66 26.05 -19.50
CA CYS A 3 10.32 26.76 -18.40
C CYS A 3 10.47 28.30 -18.61
N GLN A 4 9.69 28.96 -19.48
CA GLN A 4 9.61 30.42 -19.69
C GLN A 4 10.95 31.19 -19.62
N GLY A 5 12.04 30.61 -20.15
CA GLY A 5 13.38 31.23 -20.12
C GLY A 5 14.12 31.16 -18.78
N LEU A 6 13.52 30.61 -17.71
CA LEU A 6 14.16 30.42 -16.38
C LEU A 6 15.49 29.69 -16.51
N CYS A 7 15.62 28.71 -17.40
CA CYS A 7 16.85 27.92 -17.55
C CYS A 7 18.01 28.70 -18.19
N THR A 8 17.79 29.93 -18.65
CA THR A 8 18.79 30.75 -19.34
C THR A 8 19.18 32.02 -18.59
N THR A 9 18.38 32.46 -17.63
CA THR A 9 18.64 33.68 -16.86
C THR A 9 19.91 33.55 -16.04
N LYS A 10 20.75 34.59 -16.02
CA LYS A 10 22.02 34.65 -15.30
C LYS A 10 22.04 35.80 -14.29
N GLY A 11 22.90 35.70 -13.29
CA GLY A 11 23.02 36.63 -12.17
C GLY A 11 23.03 35.86 -10.85
N LEU A 12 22.87 36.52 -9.69
CA LEU A 12 22.93 35.84 -8.39
C LEU A 12 21.90 34.70 -8.32
N THR A 13 22.37 33.46 -8.30
CA THR A 13 21.46 32.31 -8.15
C THR A 13 21.06 32.13 -6.69
N VAL A 14 19.78 31.87 -6.48
CA VAL A 14 19.17 31.67 -5.16
C VAL A 14 18.38 30.37 -5.20
N LEU A 15 18.78 29.41 -4.37
CA LEU A 15 18.05 28.18 -4.12
C LEU A 15 17.22 28.36 -2.85
N PRO A 16 15.90 28.57 -2.97
CA PRO A 16 15.04 28.65 -1.81
C PRO A 16 14.76 27.24 -1.27
N VAL A 17 14.88 27.09 0.03
CA VAL A 17 14.46 25.91 0.81
C VAL A 17 13.47 26.37 1.88
N ARG A 18 12.83 25.46 2.59
CA ARG A 18 11.92 25.79 3.71
C ARG A 18 12.43 25.22 5.02
N TYR A 19 12.08 25.89 6.10
CA TYR A 19 12.09 25.27 7.41
C TYR A 19 11.06 24.14 7.46
N ALA A 20 11.46 23.02 8.06
CA ALA A 20 10.61 21.87 8.32
C ALA A 20 10.93 21.31 9.71
N VAL A 21 10.12 20.36 10.14
CA VAL A 21 10.36 19.57 11.35
C VAL A 21 10.43 18.10 10.97
N VAL A 22 11.20 17.34 11.75
CA VAL A 22 11.24 15.88 11.66
C VAL A 22 11.16 15.25 13.05
N PRO A 23 10.66 14.01 13.14
CA PRO A 23 10.59 13.31 14.41
C PRO A 23 11.97 12.90 14.94
N GLU A 24 12.02 12.53 16.22
CA GLU A 24 13.26 12.25 16.96
C GLU A 24 14.13 11.18 16.28
N ASN A 25 13.50 10.15 15.70
CA ASN A 25 14.14 9.02 15.05
C ASN A 25 14.84 9.38 13.73
N ILE A 26 14.58 10.57 13.16
CA ILE A 26 15.31 11.05 11.99
C ILE A 26 16.59 11.71 12.45
N ASN A 27 17.72 11.22 11.93
CA ASN A 27 19.03 11.80 12.18
C ASN A 27 19.23 13.07 11.35
N ALA A 28 18.65 14.16 11.82
CA ALA A 28 18.78 15.48 11.21
C ALA A 28 19.04 16.53 12.29
N SER A 29 19.72 17.60 11.90
CA SER A 29 19.88 18.81 12.71
C SER A 29 19.78 20.04 11.83
N LEU A 30 19.21 21.11 12.39
CA LEU A 30 19.22 22.40 11.74
C LEU A 30 20.66 22.93 11.70
N PRO A 31 21.20 23.31 10.54
CA PRO A 31 22.52 23.89 10.48
C PRO A 31 22.56 25.26 11.15
N GLY A 32 23.68 25.59 11.80
CA GLY A 32 23.81 26.82 12.61
C GLY A 32 23.54 28.13 11.85
N TRP A 33 23.83 28.17 10.54
CA TRP A 33 23.57 29.33 9.69
C TRP A 33 22.07 29.56 9.38
N ALA A 34 21.23 28.55 9.61
CA ALA A 34 19.79 28.64 9.41
C ALA A 34 19.04 28.98 10.72
N ASN A 35 19.73 29.30 11.81
CA ASN A 35 19.06 29.60 13.07
C ASN A 35 18.35 30.97 13.01
N ASP A 36 17.02 30.96 12.93
CA ASP A 36 16.18 32.16 13.00
C ASP A 36 15.24 32.10 14.21
N PRO A 37 15.46 32.91 15.26
CA PRO A 37 14.60 32.91 16.45
C PRO A 37 13.10 33.12 16.17
N LEU A 38 12.74 33.71 15.04
CA LEU A 38 11.33 33.84 14.61
C LEU A 38 10.67 32.51 14.27
N ILE A 39 11.45 31.50 13.90
CA ILE A 39 11.00 30.16 13.54
C ILE A 39 11.43 29.16 14.62
N THR A 40 12.73 29.12 14.91
CA THR A 40 13.36 28.11 15.77
C THR A 40 13.26 28.44 17.26
N GLY A 41 12.77 29.64 17.61
CA GLY A 41 12.54 30.05 19.00
C GLY A 41 11.35 29.35 19.66
N VAL A 42 10.51 28.64 18.89
CA VAL A 42 9.38 27.88 19.42
C VAL A 42 9.84 26.47 19.82
N THR A 43 9.65 26.12 21.09
CA THR A 43 9.99 24.80 21.63
C THR A 43 9.05 23.72 21.07
N LEU A 44 9.62 22.62 20.60
CA LEU A 44 8.90 21.43 20.11
C LEU A 44 8.67 20.45 21.27
N ALA A 45 7.51 19.79 21.31
CA ALA A 45 7.03 19.08 22.51
C ALA A 45 7.51 17.62 22.62
N ASN A 46 7.89 16.98 21.50
CA ASN A 46 8.17 15.53 21.45
C ASN A 46 9.58 15.19 20.92
N ASN A 47 10.61 15.95 21.34
CA ASN A 47 11.99 15.81 20.82
C ASN A 47 12.12 15.91 19.29
N GLU A 48 11.11 16.49 18.64
CA GLU A 48 11.13 16.81 17.22
C GLU A 48 12.23 17.84 16.96
N LYS A 49 12.76 17.84 15.74
CA LYS A 49 13.93 18.65 15.38
C LYS A 49 13.60 19.53 14.19
N TYR A 50 13.98 20.79 14.26
CA TYR A 50 13.99 21.65 13.08
C TYR A 50 15.02 21.16 12.06
N THR A 51 14.68 21.29 10.80
CA THR A 51 15.53 20.91 9.66
C THR A 51 15.16 21.74 8.43
N LEU A 52 15.81 21.46 7.30
CA LEU A 52 15.56 22.10 6.01
C LEU A 52 15.11 21.08 4.97
N ARG A 53 14.12 21.46 4.17
CA ARG A 53 13.61 20.68 3.04
C ARG A 53 13.48 21.55 1.80
N ALA A 54 13.38 20.94 0.62
CA ALA A 54 12.96 21.64 -0.59
C ALA A 54 11.59 22.33 -0.34
N LEU A 55 11.35 23.45 -1.06
CA LEU A 55 10.05 24.10 -0.99
C LEU A 55 8.94 23.11 -1.35
N ARG A 56 7.84 23.17 -0.60
CA ARG A 56 6.61 22.42 -0.91
C ARG A 56 5.79 23.16 -1.96
N GLN A 57 4.80 22.47 -2.53
CA GLN A 57 3.85 23.07 -3.48
C GLN A 57 3.22 24.35 -2.91
N GLY A 58 3.17 25.39 -3.74
CA GLY A 58 2.72 26.72 -3.36
C GLY A 58 3.27 27.80 -4.30
N TYR A 59 3.54 28.98 -3.77
CA TYR A 59 3.95 30.16 -4.52
C TYR A 59 5.09 30.88 -3.81
N LEU A 60 6.14 31.18 -4.57
CA LEU A 60 7.25 32.02 -4.15
C LEU A 60 7.07 33.42 -4.74
N TYR A 61 6.96 34.41 -3.87
CA TYR A 61 6.87 35.82 -4.24
C TYR A 61 8.21 36.51 -4.02
N VAL A 62 8.64 37.25 -5.02
CA VAL A 62 9.90 38.01 -5.02
C VAL A 62 9.63 39.45 -5.39
N PHE A 63 9.83 40.37 -4.45
CA PHE A 63 9.68 41.80 -4.67
C PHE A 63 11.03 42.47 -4.85
N TYR A 64 11.17 43.24 -5.91
CA TYR A 64 12.37 44.00 -6.24
C TYR A 64 12.13 45.48 -5.96
N GLU A 65 12.87 46.06 -5.02
CA GLU A 65 12.86 47.53 -4.85
C GLU A 65 13.43 48.21 -6.10
N LYS A 66 14.48 47.62 -6.67
CA LYS A 66 15.06 47.98 -7.97
C LYS A 66 15.69 46.74 -8.59
N GLY A 67 15.55 46.58 -9.90
CA GLY A 67 16.13 45.48 -10.67
C GLY A 67 16.02 45.72 -12.17
N LYS A 68 16.17 44.66 -12.96
CA LYS A 68 16.19 44.74 -14.44
C LYS A 68 14.93 45.34 -15.03
N GLN A 69 13.75 45.07 -14.44
CA GLN A 69 12.45 45.55 -14.94
C GLN A 69 12.08 46.94 -14.40
N GLY A 70 12.99 47.63 -13.70
CA GLY A 70 12.76 48.93 -13.10
C GLY A 70 12.65 48.87 -11.58
N ALA A 71 11.81 49.72 -11.00
CA ALA A 71 11.64 49.85 -9.55
C ALA A 71 10.30 49.23 -9.09
N SER A 72 10.28 48.68 -7.88
CA SER A 72 9.06 48.21 -7.18
C SER A 72 8.19 47.21 -7.96
N TYR A 73 8.80 46.18 -8.54
CA TYR A 73 8.10 45.15 -9.30
C TYR A 73 8.12 43.78 -8.61
N TRP A 74 7.18 42.91 -9.01
CA TRP A 74 7.04 41.56 -8.49
C TRP A 74 7.42 40.52 -9.53
N GLN A 75 8.02 39.43 -9.06
CA GLN A 75 8.03 38.14 -9.73
C GLN A 75 7.32 37.12 -8.84
N CYS A 76 6.65 36.16 -9.48
CA CYS A 76 6.01 35.05 -8.79
C CYS A 76 6.43 33.75 -9.46
N TYR A 77 6.74 32.74 -8.66
CA TYR A 77 7.01 31.38 -9.12
C TYR A 77 5.98 30.46 -8.49
N SER A 78 5.33 29.65 -9.32
CA SER A 78 4.59 28.49 -8.81
C SER A 78 5.59 27.38 -8.51
N VAL A 79 5.46 26.80 -7.33
CA VAL A 79 6.34 25.72 -6.85
C VAL A 79 5.61 24.40 -7.08
N ALA A 80 6.21 23.49 -7.85
CA ALA A 80 5.66 22.16 -8.05
C ALA A 80 5.91 21.25 -6.81
N PRO A 81 5.28 20.08 -6.71
CA PRO A 81 5.44 19.21 -5.54
C PRO A 81 6.89 18.75 -5.24
N ASP A 82 7.77 18.70 -6.25
CA ASP A 82 9.20 18.40 -6.12
C ASP A 82 10.07 19.63 -5.78
N GLY A 83 9.43 20.77 -5.51
CA GLY A 83 10.07 22.04 -5.22
C GLY A 83 10.66 22.76 -6.43
N SER A 84 10.36 22.33 -7.66
CA SER A 84 10.77 23.06 -8.86
C SER A 84 9.99 24.38 -9.04
N LEU A 85 10.68 25.40 -9.52
CA LEU A 85 10.19 26.78 -9.64
C LEU A 85 9.77 27.10 -11.08
N TRP A 86 8.55 27.61 -11.21
CA TRP A 86 7.93 27.94 -12.50
C TRP A 86 7.48 29.40 -12.52
N LEU A 87 8.26 30.26 -13.18
CA LEU A 87 7.97 31.69 -13.30
C LEU A 87 6.58 31.88 -13.91
N GLN A 88 5.80 32.76 -13.30
CA GLN A 88 4.45 33.10 -13.70
C GLN A 88 4.47 34.43 -14.47
N GLN A 89 3.58 34.55 -15.45
CA GLN A 89 3.44 35.77 -16.26
C GLN A 89 2.88 36.94 -15.45
N VAL A 90 1.94 36.66 -14.54
CA VAL A 90 1.26 37.66 -13.72
C VAL A 90 1.34 37.25 -12.25
N ALA A 91 1.94 38.09 -11.42
CA ALA A 91 2.15 37.78 -10.01
C ALA A 91 0.86 37.74 -9.18
N SER A 92 -0.17 38.51 -9.54
CA SER A 92 -1.46 38.55 -8.83
C SER A 92 -2.44 37.45 -9.24
N ASN A 93 -2.12 36.67 -10.27
CA ASN A 93 -2.94 35.56 -10.73
C ASN A 93 -2.06 34.40 -11.24
N PRO A 94 -1.23 33.79 -10.36
CA PRO A 94 -0.40 32.67 -10.76
C PRO A 94 -1.23 31.39 -10.91
N ALA A 95 -0.83 30.52 -11.83
CA ALA A 95 -1.45 29.22 -12.01
C ALA A 95 -0.73 28.15 -11.18
N PRO A 96 -1.44 27.20 -10.54
CA PRO A 96 -0.80 26.11 -9.81
C PRO A 96 -0.04 25.18 -10.78
N VAL A 97 1.00 24.53 -10.27
CA VAL A 97 1.76 23.52 -10.99
C VAL A 97 1.68 22.21 -10.22
N GLU A 98 1.03 21.20 -10.82
CA GLU A 98 0.80 19.89 -10.20
C GLU A 98 1.94 18.91 -10.45
N LYS A 99 2.75 19.11 -11.50
CA LYS A 99 3.86 18.24 -11.87
C LYS A 99 5.00 19.06 -12.46
N ALA A 100 6.23 18.58 -12.31
CA ALA A 100 7.37 19.15 -13.00
C ALA A 100 7.16 19.04 -14.52
N LEU A 101 7.22 20.17 -15.23
CA LEU A 101 6.95 20.21 -16.68
C LEU A 101 8.23 20.06 -17.53
N CYS A 102 9.38 19.82 -16.91
CA CYS A 102 10.69 19.73 -17.59
C CYS A 102 11.16 18.27 -17.69
N GLU A 103 10.39 17.42 -18.39
CA GLU A 103 10.70 16.00 -18.57
C GLU A 103 11.50 15.72 -19.86
N THR A 104 11.70 16.71 -20.73
CA THR A 104 12.46 16.56 -21.97
C THR A 104 13.95 16.50 -21.69
N GLY A 105 14.61 15.38 -22.04
CA GLY A 105 16.00 15.04 -21.71
C GLY A 105 17.11 15.98 -22.23
N GLU A 106 16.76 17.06 -22.93
CA GLU A 106 17.71 18.10 -23.38
C GLU A 106 17.95 19.19 -22.32
N HIS A 107 17.16 19.23 -21.24
CA HIS A 107 17.24 20.27 -20.21
C HIS A 107 17.94 19.78 -18.94
N ILE A 108 18.81 20.63 -18.36
CA ILE A 108 19.42 20.38 -17.05
C ILE A 108 18.35 20.53 -15.97
N ALA A 109 17.87 19.42 -15.41
CA ALA A 109 16.80 19.38 -14.42
C ALA A 109 17.09 20.26 -13.19
N GLN A 110 18.36 20.42 -12.81
CA GLN A 110 18.75 21.27 -11.66
C GLN A 110 18.41 22.75 -11.87
N ASN A 111 18.28 23.22 -13.12
CA ASN A 111 18.02 24.63 -13.41
C ASN A 111 16.63 25.12 -12.98
N VAL A 112 15.71 24.21 -12.68
CA VAL A 112 14.38 24.57 -12.14
C VAL A 112 14.35 24.52 -10.60
N GLU A 113 15.44 24.14 -9.93
CA GLU A 113 15.50 24.09 -8.46
C GLU A 113 15.76 25.48 -7.84
N PHE A 114 16.28 26.42 -8.63
CA PHE A 114 16.71 27.75 -8.19
C PHE A 114 16.29 28.83 -9.18
N MET A 115 16.33 30.09 -8.73
CA MET A 115 16.10 31.27 -9.57
C MET A 115 17.38 32.12 -9.67
N SER A 116 17.40 33.08 -10.61
CA SER A 116 18.50 34.03 -10.77
C SER A 116 18.01 35.47 -10.59
N ILE A 117 18.67 36.24 -9.73
CA ILE A 117 18.52 37.69 -9.64
C ILE A 117 19.46 38.33 -10.66
N GLU A 118 18.89 38.89 -11.72
CA GLU A 118 19.65 39.52 -12.80
C GLU A 118 20.28 40.84 -12.38
N SER A 119 21.50 41.12 -12.86
CA SER A 119 22.23 42.38 -12.59
C SER A 119 22.27 42.73 -11.08
N PRO A 120 22.79 41.83 -10.22
CA PRO A 120 22.75 41.97 -8.77
C PRO A 120 23.40 43.28 -8.26
N ASP A 121 24.46 43.77 -8.93
CA ASP A 121 25.11 45.04 -8.59
C ASP A 121 24.22 46.27 -8.82
N LYS A 122 23.17 46.13 -9.64
CA LYS A 122 22.20 47.19 -9.96
C LYS A 122 20.88 47.01 -9.20
N CYS A 123 20.74 45.91 -8.45
CA CYS A 123 19.55 45.63 -7.65
C CYS A 123 19.56 46.40 -6.33
N GLY A 124 18.36 46.80 -5.90
CA GLY A 124 18.11 47.22 -4.51
C GLY A 124 17.94 46.01 -3.60
N ASN A 125 17.27 46.18 -2.46
CA ASN A 125 16.87 45.02 -1.67
C ASN A 125 15.86 44.18 -2.44
N VAL A 126 15.98 42.87 -2.30
CA VAL A 126 15.06 41.89 -2.87
C VAL A 126 14.40 41.15 -1.71
N TRP A 127 13.07 41.04 -1.74
CA TRP A 127 12.28 40.49 -0.64
C TRP A 127 11.61 39.20 -1.08
N PHE A 128 11.74 38.16 -0.26
CA PHE A 128 11.24 36.82 -0.52
C PHE A 128 10.12 36.46 0.46
N ALA A 129 9.07 35.83 -0.04
CA ALA A 129 8.04 35.21 0.78
C ALA A 129 7.49 33.96 0.11
N PHE A 130 7.22 32.95 0.93
CA PHE A 130 6.51 31.75 0.50
C PHE A 130 5.04 31.82 0.96
N SER A 131 4.13 31.38 0.10
CA SER A 131 2.71 31.26 0.40
C SER A 131 2.14 29.99 -0.19
N GLN A 132 1.30 29.29 0.56
CA GLN A 132 0.56 28.15 0.02
C GLN A 132 -0.48 28.58 -1.03
N TYR A 133 -1.09 29.74 -0.83
CA TYR A 133 -2.17 30.26 -1.67
C TYR A 133 -1.71 31.48 -2.48
N PRO A 134 -2.29 31.71 -3.66
CA PRO A 134 -1.97 32.88 -4.46
C PRO A 134 -2.30 34.16 -3.71
N TRP A 135 -1.46 35.19 -3.85
CA TRP A 135 -1.70 36.51 -3.30
C TRP A 135 -2.49 37.34 -4.30
N GLU A 136 -3.57 37.94 -3.81
CA GLU A 136 -4.35 38.88 -4.59
C GLU A 136 -3.58 40.18 -4.82
N GLN A 137 -4.02 40.96 -5.82
CA GLN A 137 -3.42 42.25 -6.17
C GLN A 137 -3.33 43.19 -4.96
N GLU A 138 -4.35 43.22 -4.09
CA GLU A 138 -4.35 44.03 -2.87
C GLU A 138 -3.20 43.66 -1.92
N THR A 139 -2.89 42.37 -1.79
CA THR A 139 -1.76 41.91 -0.94
C THR A 139 -0.41 42.32 -1.54
N LEU A 140 -0.27 42.24 -2.88
CA LEU A 140 0.93 42.72 -3.57
C LEU A 140 1.12 44.22 -3.43
N ASP A 141 0.04 45.00 -3.52
CA ASP A 141 0.07 46.45 -3.38
C ASP A 141 0.35 46.87 -1.94
N ARG A 142 -0.23 46.15 -0.97
CA ARG A 142 0.04 46.30 0.46
C ARG A 142 1.54 46.16 0.75
N TYR A 143 2.16 45.04 0.38
CA TYR A 143 3.60 44.85 0.65
C TYR A 143 4.52 45.71 -0.22
N ARG A 144 4.07 46.15 -1.41
CA ARG A 144 4.79 47.15 -2.21
C ARG A 144 4.86 48.50 -1.50
N THR A 145 3.73 48.95 -0.94
CA THR A 145 3.57 50.33 -0.41
C THR A 145 3.87 50.48 1.07
N ARG A 146 3.85 49.39 1.85
CA ARG A 146 4.05 49.38 3.31
C ARG A 146 5.33 48.62 3.71
N PRO A 147 6.50 49.29 3.77
CA PRO A 147 7.78 48.66 4.10
C PRO A 147 7.80 47.96 5.47
N GLU A 148 7.10 48.49 6.46
CA GLU A 148 7.02 47.93 7.82
C GLU A 148 6.37 46.55 7.84
N GLU A 149 5.27 46.38 7.10
CA GLU A 149 4.59 45.09 6.97
C GLU A 149 5.41 44.13 6.10
N ARG A 150 6.08 44.65 5.07
CA ARG A 150 7.02 43.88 4.25
C ARG A 150 8.18 43.33 5.09
N ILE A 151 8.80 44.14 5.95
CA ILE A 151 9.86 43.73 6.87
C ILE A 151 9.38 42.64 7.82
N ALA A 152 8.13 42.72 8.29
CA ALA A 152 7.58 41.76 9.23
C ALA A 152 7.20 40.41 8.61
N ARG A 153 6.96 40.35 7.29
CA ARG A 153 6.39 39.17 6.60
C ARG A 153 7.26 38.60 5.48
N MET A 154 8.32 39.29 5.09
CA MET A 154 9.22 38.88 4.01
C MET A 154 10.68 38.90 4.46
N GLN A 155 11.50 38.06 3.83
CA GLN A 155 12.92 37.96 4.10
C GLN A 155 13.72 38.79 3.10
N LYS A 156 14.60 39.65 3.62
CA LYS A 156 15.43 40.56 2.84
C LYS A 156 16.72 39.88 2.36
N VAL A 157 17.01 40.01 1.08
CA VAL A 157 18.29 39.67 0.45
C VAL A 157 18.88 40.93 -0.18
N MET A 158 20.18 41.14 0.00
CA MET A 158 20.96 42.22 -0.60
C MET A 158 21.87 41.64 -1.70
N PRO A 159 21.45 41.63 -2.98
CA PRO A 159 22.12 40.85 -4.03
C PRO A 159 23.55 41.28 -4.32
N SER A 160 23.85 42.58 -4.19
CA SER A 160 25.18 43.15 -4.41
C SER A 160 26.20 42.84 -3.32
N VAL A 161 25.75 42.30 -2.18
CA VAL A 161 26.60 41.99 -1.02
C VAL A 161 26.89 40.48 -0.99
N ALA A 162 28.04 40.07 -0.45
CA ALA A 162 28.43 38.67 -0.29
C ALA A 162 28.45 38.24 1.19
N GLY A 163 28.45 36.92 1.43
CA GLY A 163 28.58 36.32 2.76
C GLY A 163 27.41 36.64 3.70
N ALA A 164 27.69 36.61 5.01
CA ALA A 164 26.67 36.73 6.08
C ALA A 164 25.89 38.06 6.08
N GLN A 165 26.41 39.10 5.43
CA GLN A 165 25.67 40.37 5.31
C GLN A 165 24.53 40.28 4.28
N ARG A 166 24.59 39.34 3.32
CA ARG A 166 23.62 39.23 2.22
C ARG A 166 22.19 39.01 2.70
N THR A 167 22.01 38.21 3.76
CA THR A 167 20.72 37.85 4.35
C THR A 167 20.92 37.48 5.82
N LYS A 168 19.89 37.65 6.65
CA LYS A 168 19.93 37.25 8.07
C LYS A 168 20.16 35.75 8.22
N THR A 169 19.52 34.96 7.37
CA THR A 169 19.58 33.50 7.35
C THR A 169 19.88 33.03 5.94
N GLY A 170 20.78 32.07 5.82
CA GLY A 170 21.26 31.58 4.53
C GLY A 170 22.77 31.39 4.54
N THR A 171 23.25 30.69 3.52
CA THR A 171 24.68 30.40 3.35
C THR A 171 25.01 30.31 1.88
N ASP A 172 26.30 30.36 1.57
CA ASP A 172 26.81 30.07 0.24
C ASP A 172 26.56 28.61 -0.12
N VAL A 173 26.16 28.35 -1.37
CA VAL A 173 25.89 26.98 -1.83
C VAL A 173 27.20 26.23 -2.06
N THR A 174 27.36 25.15 -1.31
CA THR A 174 28.38 24.12 -1.47
C THR A 174 27.72 22.75 -1.37
N ALA A 175 28.39 21.70 -1.83
CA ALA A 175 27.89 20.32 -1.66
C ALA A 175 27.61 19.99 -0.18
N ALA A 176 28.46 20.49 0.73
CA ALA A 176 28.28 20.31 2.17
C ALA A 176 27.01 21.01 2.68
N SER A 177 26.77 22.27 2.29
CA SER A 177 25.57 23.00 2.69
C SER A 177 24.28 22.40 2.11
N LEU A 178 24.29 21.89 0.87
CA LEU A 178 23.13 21.23 0.27
C LEU A 178 22.83 19.90 0.96
N ASN A 179 23.85 19.13 1.36
CA ASN A 179 23.65 17.90 2.12
C ASN A 179 23.12 18.14 3.56
N GLN A 180 23.05 19.39 4.02
CA GLN A 180 22.32 19.73 5.25
C GLN A 180 20.80 19.89 5.03
N VAL A 181 20.35 19.92 3.77
CA VAL A 181 18.94 19.88 3.37
C VAL A 181 18.55 18.43 3.10
N LEU A 182 17.49 17.95 3.75
CA LEU A 182 17.18 16.52 3.77
C LEU A 182 16.93 15.91 2.38
N ASP A 183 16.36 16.68 1.46
CA ASP A 183 16.06 16.21 0.10
C ASP A 183 17.33 15.90 -0.74
N TYR A 184 18.51 16.39 -0.36
CA TYR A 184 19.78 16.06 -1.04
C TYR A 184 20.54 14.88 -0.41
N GLN A 185 20.17 14.47 0.80
CA GLN A 185 20.92 13.48 1.57
C GLN A 185 20.88 12.08 0.95
N VAL A 186 21.95 11.33 1.18
CA VAL A 186 22.09 9.92 0.81
C VAL A 186 22.50 9.13 2.06
N PRO A 187 21.78 8.04 2.42
CA PRO A 187 20.55 7.55 1.81
C PRO A 187 19.37 8.54 2.01
N SER A 188 18.38 8.47 1.12
CA SER A 188 17.21 9.36 1.19
C SER A 188 16.41 9.11 2.46
N VAL A 189 15.99 10.19 3.13
CA VAL A 189 15.14 10.15 4.33
C VAL A 189 13.72 9.67 4.01
N SER A 190 13.28 9.74 2.76
CA SER A 190 11.94 9.32 2.32
C SER A 190 11.59 7.89 2.71
N GLY A 191 12.57 6.97 2.80
CA GLY A 191 12.32 5.60 3.24
C GLY A 191 11.99 5.47 4.74
N LEU A 192 12.42 6.42 5.57
CA LEU A 192 12.17 6.48 7.02
C LEU A 192 10.95 7.33 7.36
N LEU A 193 10.71 8.39 6.58
CA LEU A 193 9.56 9.27 6.69
C LEU A 193 8.83 9.31 5.34
N PRO A 194 8.00 8.29 5.02
CA PRO A 194 7.35 8.17 3.72
C PRO A 194 6.51 9.40 3.39
N GLY A 195 6.58 9.85 2.14
CA GLY A 195 5.70 10.90 1.62
C GLY A 195 4.37 10.32 1.10
N PRO A 196 3.46 11.17 0.61
CA PRO A 196 2.19 10.72 0.04
C PRO A 196 2.37 9.81 -1.19
N ASP A 197 3.49 9.95 -1.91
CA ASP A 197 3.78 9.14 -3.10
C ASP A 197 4.35 7.74 -2.79
N ASP A 198 4.80 7.48 -1.55
CA ASP A 198 5.34 6.19 -1.08
C ASP A 198 4.51 5.65 0.10
N ALA A 199 3.18 5.71 -0.04
CA ALA A 199 2.27 5.22 0.98
C ALA A 199 2.39 3.69 1.13
N LYS A 200 3.20 3.25 2.11
CA LYS A 200 3.32 1.83 2.47
C LYS A 200 2.10 1.42 3.30
N VAL A 201 1.20 0.67 2.67
CA VAL A 201 0.10 0.00 3.39
C VAL A 201 0.71 -1.19 4.14
N VAL A 202 0.83 -1.03 5.45
CA VAL A 202 1.29 -2.08 6.37
C VAL A 202 0.17 -2.33 7.37
N ASN A 203 -0.13 -3.59 7.63
CA ASN A 203 -1.17 -3.95 8.58
C ASN A 203 -0.80 -3.45 9.99
N VAL A 204 -1.76 -2.83 10.67
CA VAL A 204 -1.59 -2.42 12.06
C VAL A 204 -1.76 -3.62 12.97
N SER A 205 -2.69 -4.52 12.63
CA SER A 205 -2.87 -5.78 13.32
C SER A 205 -1.69 -6.72 13.06
N ARG A 206 -1.28 -7.46 14.09
CA ARG A 206 -0.35 -8.59 13.97
C ARG A 206 -1.11 -9.88 14.18
N VAL A 207 -1.01 -10.80 13.22
CA VAL A 207 -1.57 -12.15 13.32
C VAL A 207 -0.42 -13.15 13.33
N SER A 208 -0.03 -13.63 14.52
CA SER A 208 0.95 -14.73 14.66
C SER A 208 0.31 -16.07 14.28
N SER A 209 -0.94 -16.29 14.72
CA SER A 209 -1.80 -17.41 14.32
C SER A 209 -3.26 -17.07 14.67
N LEU A 210 -4.21 -17.48 13.80
CA LEU A 210 -5.66 -17.42 14.08
C LEU A 210 -6.13 -18.60 14.94
N TRP A 211 -5.27 -19.62 15.12
CA TRP A 211 -5.64 -20.94 15.62
C TRP A 211 -4.91 -21.34 16.90
N GLU A 212 -3.88 -20.60 17.31
CA GLU A 212 -3.16 -20.81 18.56
C GLU A 212 -3.55 -19.73 19.59
N PRO A 213 -4.40 -20.06 20.57
CA PRO A 213 -4.85 -19.12 21.60
C PRO A 213 -3.89 -19.02 22.78
N THR A 214 -2.73 -19.67 22.72
CA THR A 214 -1.81 -19.83 23.86
C THR A 214 -0.97 -18.61 24.18
N GLU A 215 -0.94 -17.60 23.30
CA GLU A 215 -0.33 -16.31 23.62
C GLU A 215 -1.37 -15.35 24.18
N ASP A 216 -1.31 -15.16 25.50
CA ASP A 216 -2.07 -14.17 26.25
C ASP A 216 -1.47 -12.77 25.97
N ASN A 217 -1.69 -12.25 24.75
CA ASN A 217 -1.12 -10.98 24.33
C ASN A 217 -2.25 -9.96 24.03
N PRO A 218 -2.55 -9.05 24.98
CA PRO A 218 -3.69 -8.14 24.86
C PRO A 218 -3.56 -7.11 23.72
N TRP A 219 -2.40 -7.01 23.08
CA TRP A 219 -2.12 -6.02 22.03
C TRP A 219 -1.60 -6.71 20.76
N ARG A 220 -2.52 -7.22 19.92
CA ARG A 220 -2.23 -7.65 18.54
C ARG A 220 -1.97 -6.44 17.61
N VAL A 221 -1.17 -5.49 18.07
CA VAL A 221 -0.88 -4.23 17.37
C VAL A 221 0.62 -4.15 17.10
N SER A 222 0.95 -3.82 15.86
CA SER A 222 2.32 -3.56 15.44
C SER A 222 2.77 -2.19 15.93
N HIS A 223 3.50 -2.16 17.04
CA HIS A 223 4.00 -0.92 17.64
C HIS A 223 4.88 -0.11 16.66
N ASP A 224 5.64 -0.80 15.82
CA ASP A 224 6.45 -0.16 14.78
C ASP A 224 5.57 0.62 13.80
N VAL A 225 4.43 0.05 13.39
CA VAL A 225 3.49 0.66 12.44
C VAL A 225 2.69 1.79 13.10
N VAL A 226 2.34 1.66 14.39
CA VAL A 226 1.67 2.74 15.15
C VAL A 226 2.58 3.96 15.30
N LYS A 227 3.89 3.74 15.46
CA LYS A 227 4.88 4.82 15.56
C LYS A 227 5.38 5.32 14.21
N MET A 228 4.99 4.70 13.10
CA MET A 228 5.34 5.20 11.77
C MET A 228 4.65 6.54 11.56
N GLN A 229 5.48 7.54 11.30
CA GLN A 229 5.05 8.87 10.89
C GLN A 229 5.28 9.01 9.39
N SER A 230 4.46 9.83 8.75
CA SER A 230 4.58 10.18 7.34
C SER A 230 4.81 11.68 7.18
N SER A 231 5.35 12.06 6.04
CA SER A 231 5.42 13.46 5.61
C SER A 231 4.18 13.77 4.79
N LEU A 232 3.49 14.86 5.11
CA LEU A 232 2.34 15.30 4.31
C LEU A 232 2.75 15.73 2.89
N TYR A 233 3.94 16.34 2.78
CA TYR A 233 4.43 16.87 1.51
C TYR A 233 5.34 15.87 0.80
N PRO A 234 5.23 15.76 -0.55
CA PRO A 234 6.16 14.97 -1.36
C PRO A 234 7.62 15.29 -1.09
N TRP A 235 8.47 14.28 -1.24
CA TRP A 235 9.93 14.43 -1.21
C TRP A 235 10.44 14.80 -2.59
N ALA A 236 11.42 15.70 -2.67
CA ALA A 236 12.10 16.01 -3.92
C ALA A 236 13.15 14.93 -4.25
N GLN A 237 12.69 13.70 -4.49
CA GLN A 237 13.53 12.50 -4.59
C GLN A 237 14.64 12.61 -5.65
N ASN A 238 14.39 13.37 -6.72
CA ASN A 238 15.36 13.61 -7.79
C ASN A 238 16.61 14.38 -7.35
N ARG A 239 16.58 15.04 -6.18
CA ARG A 239 17.72 15.81 -5.63
C ARG A 239 18.70 14.95 -4.82
N SER A 240 18.26 13.79 -4.35
CA SER A 240 19.06 12.87 -3.54
C SER A 240 20.37 12.51 -4.25
N GLY A 241 21.52 12.85 -3.64
CA GLY A 241 22.85 12.60 -4.22
C GLY A 241 23.23 13.52 -5.39
N ARG A 242 22.44 14.55 -5.70
CA ARG A 242 22.68 15.51 -6.79
C ARG A 242 23.20 16.87 -6.32
N ALA A 243 23.68 16.97 -5.08
CA ALA A 243 24.23 18.21 -4.53
C ALA A 243 25.33 18.81 -5.41
N GLY A 244 26.30 18.00 -5.86
CA GLY A 244 27.38 18.46 -6.76
C GLY A 244 26.87 18.99 -8.10
N ALA A 245 25.92 18.28 -8.73
CA ALA A 245 25.31 18.72 -9.99
C ALA A 245 24.55 20.04 -9.84
N THR A 246 23.88 20.23 -8.70
CA THR A 246 23.12 21.45 -8.38
C THR A 246 24.05 22.63 -8.16
N VAL A 247 25.16 22.44 -7.42
CA VAL A 247 26.21 23.44 -7.24
C VAL A 247 26.74 23.90 -8.60
N THR A 248 27.14 22.96 -9.46
CA THR A 248 27.65 23.28 -10.80
C THR A 248 26.62 24.03 -11.64
N ALA A 249 25.35 23.62 -11.61
CA ALA A 249 24.27 24.31 -12.33
C ALA A 249 24.08 25.76 -11.85
N MET A 250 24.13 25.98 -10.54
CA MET A 250 24.03 27.32 -9.94
C MET A 250 25.26 28.18 -10.27
N GLU A 251 26.47 27.66 -10.11
CA GLU A 251 27.71 28.38 -10.42
C GLU A 251 27.77 28.82 -11.89
N ASN A 252 27.40 27.94 -12.82
CA ASN A 252 27.34 28.23 -14.26
C ASN A 252 26.42 29.42 -14.60
N ARG A 253 25.46 29.72 -13.74
CA ARG A 253 24.48 30.79 -13.92
C ARG A 253 24.72 31.99 -13.01
N SER A 254 25.71 31.93 -12.12
CA SER A 254 25.95 32.96 -11.10
C SER A 254 26.82 34.14 -11.52
N GLU A 255 27.32 34.16 -12.76
CA GLU A 255 28.14 35.25 -13.32
C GLU A 255 29.34 35.65 -12.42
N GLY A 256 29.97 34.65 -11.79
CA GLY A 256 31.11 34.87 -10.89
C GLY A 256 30.72 35.25 -9.45
N MET A 257 29.43 35.38 -9.15
CA MET A 257 28.95 35.48 -7.76
C MET A 257 28.85 34.12 -7.10
N THR A 258 28.98 34.09 -5.77
CA THR A 258 28.70 32.90 -4.98
C THR A 258 27.18 32.65 -4.93
N PRO A 259 26.69 31.47 -5.31
CA PRO A 259 25.28 31.10 -5.18
C PRO A 259 24.77 31.18 -3.73
N LEU A 260 23.48 31.48 -3.54
CA LEU A 260 22.84 31.58 -2.22
C LEU A 260 21.87 30.41 -1.96
N LEU A 261 22.01 29.75 -0.80
CA LEU A 261 20.99 28.88 -0.20
C LEU A 261 20.16 29.69 0.80
N LEU A 262 18.85 29.80 0.58
CA LEU A 262 17.97 30.67 1.36
C LEU A 262 16.82 29.87 2.03
N PRO A 263 16.81 29.73 3.37
CA PRO A 263 15.72 29.07 4.08
C PRO A 263 14.56 30.05 4.30
N LEU A 264 13.42 29.75 3.69
CA LEU A 264 12.23 30.58 3.72
C LEU A 264 11.30 30.21 4.88
N TRP A 265 10.65 31.23 5.43
CA TRP A 265 9.62 31.08 6.45
C TRP A 265 8.39 30.36 5.89
N ASP A 266 8.04 29.22 6.50
CA ASP A 266 6.82 28.46 6.21
C ASP A 266 6.26 27.83 7.51
N PRO A 267 5.76 28.67 8.44
CA PRO A 267 5.21 28.17 9.71
C PRO A 267 3.98 27.28 9.49
N VAL A 268 3.20 27.53 8.43
CA VAL A 268 2.06 26.69 8.05
C VAL A 268 2.51 25.28 7.68
N GLY A 269 3.59 25.15 6.90
CA GLY A 269 4.19 23.87 6.58
C GLY A 269 4.63 23.10 7.81
N ILE A 270 5.26 23.78 8.78
CA ILE A 270 5.67 23.16 10.06
C ILE A 270 4.45 22.64 10.83
N VAL A 271 3.42 23.46 10.98
CA VAL A 271 2.17 23.08 11.69
C VAL A 271 1.49 21.90 10.99
N HIS A 272 1.47 21.88 9.65
CA HIS A 272 0.89 20.78 8.90
C HIS A 272 1.62 19.45 9.14
N GLU A 273 2.95 19.45 9.20
CA GLU A 273 3.72 18.22 9.48
C GLU A 273 3.43 17.72 10.91
N LEU A 274 3.49 18.60 11.92
CA LEU A 274 3.19 18.24 13.32
C LEU A 274 1.77 17.70 13.49
N ASN A 275 0.79 18.38 12.88
CA ASN A 275 -0.60 17.93 12.92
C ASN A 275 -0.77 16.61 12.14
N GLY A 276 -0.09 16.46 11.01
CA GLY A 276 -0.08 15.24 10.21
C GLY A 276 0.31 14.02 11.03
N TRP A 277 1.38 14.11 11.83
CA TRP A 277 1.81 13.02 12.70
C TRP A 277 0.80 12.67 13.80
N SER A 278 0.08 13.67 14.30
CA SER A 278 -1.03 13.43 15.24
C SER A 278 -2.19 12.72 14.56
N GLN A 279 -2.47 13.06 13.29
CA GLN A 279 -3.50 12.40 12.48
C GLN A 279 -3.10 11.00 12.04
N ASP A 280 -1.81 10.73 11.80
CA ASP A 280 -1.31 9.39 11.46
C ASP A 280 -1.72 8.38 12.55
N VAL A 281 -1.56 8.73 13.82
CA VAL A 281 -1.96 7.87 14.95
C VAL A 281 -3.46 7.57 14.93
N LEU A 282 -4.30 8.57 14.66
CA LEU A 282 -5.75 8.39 14.54
C LEU A 282 -6.11 7.53 13.32
N GLY A 283 -5.42 7.73 12.20
CA GLY A 283 -5.54 6.90 11.00
C GLY A 283 -5.18 5.44 11.27
N ARG A 284 -4.12 5.18 12.03
CA ARG A 284 -3.73 3.82 12.44
C ARG A 284 -4.77 3.17 13.36
N GLN A 285 -5.38 3.93 14.25
CA GLN A 285 -6.49 3.43 15.07
C GLN A 285 -7.68 3.01 14.22
N ALA A 286 -8.08 3.85 13.26
CA ALA A 286 -9.18 3.53 12.34
C ALA A 286 -8.86 2.31 11.47
N GLN A 287 -7.63 2.24 10.93
CA GLN A 287 -7.14 1.09 10.16
C GLN A 287 -7.20 -0.21 10.99
N PHE A 288 -6.74 -0.16 12.25
CA PHE A 288 -6.80 -1.32 13.14
C PHE A 288 -8.23 -1.80 13.37
N LEU A 289 -9.19 -0.89 13.59
CA LEU A 289 -10.60 -1.27 13.77
C LEU A 289 -11.17 -1.94 12.51
N GLN A 290 -10.84 -1.43 11.33
CA GLN A 290 -11.23 -2.03 10.06
C GLN A 290 -10.64 -3.44 9.87
N GLU A 291 -9.35 -3.60 10.17
CA GLU A 291 -8.68 -4.92 10.12
C GLU A 291 -9.33 -5.91 11.11
N ARG A 292 -9.66 -5.45 12.32
CA ARG A 292 -10.35 -6.27 13.33
C ARG A 292 -11.76 -6.69 12.91
N GLU A 293 -12.51 -5.81 12.26
CA GLU A 293 -13.82 -6.14 11.72
C GLU A 293 -13.72 -7.26 10.69
N LEU A 294 -12.76 -7.16 9.76
CA LEU A 294 -12.49 -8.19 8.77
C LEU A 294 -12.09 -9.53 9.40
N GLU A 295 -11.22 -9.52 10.40
CA GLU A 295 -10.81 -10.73 11.13
C GLU A 295 -12.00 -11.39 11.85
N CYS A 296 -12.83 -10.61 12.54
CA CYS A 296 -14.02 -11.11 13.24
C CYS A 296 -15.03 -11.69 12.25
N ALA A 297 -15.33 -11.00 11.15
CA ALA A 297 -16.24 -11.46 10.12
C ALA A 297 -15.74 -12.77 9.48
N THR A 298 -14.43 -12.85 9.20
CA THR A 298 -13.80 -14.05 8.65
C THR A 298 -13.93 -15.23 9.60
N ARG A 299 -13.70 -15.03 10.91
CA ARG A 299 -13.89 -16.07 11.93
C ARG A 299 -15.34 -16.57 11.95
N THR A 300 -16.31 -15.65 12.00
CA THR A 300 -17.74 -16.02 12.00
C THR A 300 -18.13 -16.80 10.75
N ASN A 301 -17.62 -16.42 9.58
CA ASN A 301 -17.86 -17.15 8.34
C ASN A 301 -17.24 -18.56 8.37
N LEU A 302 -16.02 -18.71 8.90
CA LEU A 302 -15.37 -20.01 9.03
C LEU A 302 -16.10 -20.92 10.03
N ASP A 303 -16.55 -20.38 11.16
CA ASP A 303 -17.37 -21.11 12.13
C ASP A 303 -18.69 -21.59 11.49
N ALA A 304 -19.35 -20.73 10.71
CA ALA A 304 -20.57 -21.11 9.98
C ALA A 304 -20.32 -22.22 8.95
N VAL A 305 -19.22 -22.14 8.19
CA VAL A 305 -18.83 -23.20 7.24
C VAL A 305 -18.56 -24.51 7.98
N ARG A 306 -17.87 -24.45 9.13
CA ARG A 306 -17.61 -25.62 9.96
C ARG A 306 -18.90 -26.28 10.42
N THR A 307 -19.85 -25.50 10.97
CA THR A 307 -21.15 -26.03 11.40
C THR A 307 -21.92 -26.67 10.23
N LEU A 308 -21.88 -26.08 9.03
CA LEU A 308 -22.51 -26.67 7.84
C LEU A 308 -21.85 -28.00 7.42
N LEU A 309 -20.53 -28.09 7.50
CA LEU A 309 -19.79 -29.31 7.17
C LEU A 309 -20.08 -30.42 8.20
N GLU A 310 -20.09 -30.10 9.48
CA GLU A 310 -20.44 -31.02 10.56
C GLU A 310 -21.89 -31.53 10.39
N GLY A 311 -22.85 -30.64 10.14
CA GLY A 311 -24.25 -31.03 9.88
C GLY A 311 -24.45 -31.85 8.60
N ASN A 312 -23.71 -31.55 7.53
CA ASN A 312 -23.75 -32.35 6.30
C ASN A 312 -23.15 -33.74 6.51
N ALA A 313 -22.07 -33.85 7.28
CA ALA A 313 -21.45 -35.13 7.63
C ALA A 313 -22.42 -35.99 8.44
N GLU A 314 -23.07 -35.42 9.46
CA GLU A 314 -24.11 -36.09 10.24
C GLU A 314 -25.29 -36.56 9.36
N SER A 315 -25.79 -35.70 8.47
CA SER A 315 -26.88 -36.07 7.56
C SER A 315 -26.49 -37.17 6.57
N LEU A 316 -25.24 -37.17 6.09
CA LEU A 316 -24.74 -38.22 5.20
C LEU A 316 -24.63 -39.54 5.96
N GLU A 317 -24.08 -39.53 7.17
CA GLU A 317 -24.04 -40.71 8.04
C GLU A 317 -25.44 -41.25 8.31
N ASP A 318 -26.39 -40.40 8.66
CA ASP A 318 -27.77 -40.79 8.93
C ASP A 318 -28.45 -41.35 7.68
N ALA A 319 -28.24 -40.77 6.50
CA ALA A 319 -28.74 -41.32 5.24
C ALA A 319 -28.13 -42.69 4.94
N MET A 320 -26.83 -42.87 5.19
CA MET A 320 -26.15 -44.17 5.08
C MET A 320 -26.64 -45.17 6.13
N ARG A 321 -26.98 -44.73 7.35
CA ARG A 321 -27.56 -45.58 8.41
C ARG A 321 -28.98 -46.02 8.03
N ARG A 322 -29.83 -45.11 7.53
CA ARG A 322 -31.18 -45.44 7.03
C ARG A 322 -31.12 -46.44 5.87
N ARG A 323 -30.23 -46.21 4.90
CA ARG A 323 -29.98 -47.18 3.80
C ARG A 323 -29.44 -48.53 4.30
N ARG A 324 -28.72 -48.57 5.43
CA ARG A 324 -28.22 -49.80 6.06
C ARG A 324 -29.34 -50.61 6.73
N MET A 325 -30.35 -49.98 7.31
CA MET A 325 -31.37 -50.66 8.14
C MET A 325 -32.66 -51.01 7.37
N ASP A 326 -33.05 -50.22 6.36
CA ASP A 326 -34.38 -50.34 5.74
C ASP A 326 -34.38 -50.94 4.32
N SER A 327 -33.39 -51.76 3.94
CA SER A 327 -33.41 -52.40 2.60
C SER A 327 -34.40 -53.58 2.57
N PRO A 328 -35.51 -53.49 1.80
CA PRO A 328 -36.49 -54.57 1.71
C PRO A 328 -35.91 -55.86 1.08
N LEU A 329 -34.79 -55.76 0.36
CA LEU A 329 -34.09 -56.87 -0.29
C LEU A 329 -33.22 -57.69 0.67
N LEU A 330 -32.98 -57.20 1.88
CA LEU A 330 -32.13 -57.84 2.90
C LEU A 330 -32.95 -58.43 4.06
N THR A 331 -34.27 -58.42 3.96
CA THR A 331 -35.15 -59.11 4.92
C THR A 331 -35.02 -60.63 4.76
N ASP A 332 -35.02 -61.37 5.88
CA ASP A 332 -34.87 -62.83 5.85
C ASP A 332 -35.97 -63.50 5.02
N GLU A 333 -37.20 -62.97 5.07
CA GLU A 333 -38.34 -63.45 4.27
C GLU A 333 -38.10 -63.31 2.76
N TYR A 334 -37.54 -62.18 2.32
CA TYR A 334 -37.22 -61.97 0.90
C TYR A 334 -36.09 -62.90 0.45
N LEU A 335 -35.02 -63.02 1.24
CA LEU A 335 -33.88 -63.88 0.93
C LEU A 335 -34.29 -65.35 0.83
N ASP A 336 -35.12 -65.84 1.75
CA ASP A 336 -35.65 -67.20 1.72
C ASP A 336 -36.51 -67.47 0.49
N THR A 337 -37.45 -66.57 0.19
CA THR A 337 -38.34 -66.67 -0.97
C THR A 337 -37.55 -66.68 -2.27
N ARG A 338 -36.55 -65.82 -2.36
CA ARG A 338 -35.66 -65.69 -3.52
C ARG A 338 -34.80 -66.93 -3.70
N LEU A 339 -34.22 -67.47 -2.62
CA LEU A 339 -33.41 -68.68 -2.66
C LEU A 339 -34.24 -69.87 -3.16
N GLN A 340 -35.46 -70.07 -2.64
CA GLN A 340 -36.35 -71.15 -3.08
C GLN A 340 -36.70 -71.05 -4.58
N ALA A 341 -37.01 -69.83 -5.07
CA ALA A 341 -37.33 -69.61 -6.47
C ALA A 341 -36.13 -69.93 -7.39
N LEU A 342 -34.93 -69.52 -6.99
CA LEU A 342 -33.70 -69.79 -7.73
C LEU A 342 -33.31 -71.28 -7.69
N GLU A 343 -33.50 -71.96 -6.55
CA GLU A 343 -33.25 -73.39 -6.44
C GLU A 343 -34.12 -74.22 -7.39
N LYS A 344 -35.39 -73.84 -7.52
CA LYS A 344 -36.31 -74.46 -8.48
C LYS A 344 -35.91 -74.21 -9.93
N ARG A 345 -35.45 -72.98 -10.24
CA ARG A 345 -35.09 -72.57 -11.60
C ARG A 345 -33.79 -73.22 -12.12
N TYR A 346 -32.84 -73.48 -11.23
CA TYR A 346 -31.52 -74.02 -11.58
C TYR A 346 -31.30 -75.47 -11.10
N LYS A 347 -32.38 -76.24 -10.89
CA LYS A 347 -32.37 -77.62 -10.38
C LYS A 347 -31.37 -78.53 -11.10
N ASP A 348 -31.19 -78.36 -12.41
CA ASP A 348 -30.32 -79.19 -13.24
C ASP A 348 -28.89 -78.65 -13.40
N LYS A 349 -28.50 -77.62 -12.62
CA LYS A 349 -27.18 -76.97 -12.66
C LYS A 349 -26.57 -76.87 -11.25
N PRO A 350 -25.94 -77.94 -10.73
CA PRO A 350 -25.46 -78.01 -9.35
C PRO A 350 -24.40 -76.96 -9.01
N ASP A 351 -23.50 -76.63 -9.94
CA ASP A 351 -22.45 -75.63 -9.72
C ASP A 351 -23.01 -74.21 -9.52
N VAL A 352 -24.11 -73.90 -10.20
CA VAL A 352 -24.80 -72.61 -10.10
C VAL A 352 -25.59 -72.53 -8.79
N LEU A 353 -26.20 -73.62 -8.35
CA LEU A 353 -26.88 -73.70 -7.05
C LEU A 353 -25.91 -73.54 -5.88
N ALA A 354 -24.72 -74.15 -5.97
CA ALA A 354 -23.67 -73.98 -4.97
C ALA A 354 -23.24 -72.52 -4.83
N GLN A 355 -23.16 -71.79 -5.95
CA GLN A 355 -22.87 -70.35 -5.98
C GLN A 355 -23.98 -69.53 -5.31
N ILE A 356 -25.23 -69.72 -5.73
CA ILE A 356 -26.39 -68.98 -5.17
C ILE A 356 -26.49 -69.15 -3.64
N ARG A 357 -26.26 -70.37 -3.12
CA ARG A 357 -26.22 -70.65 -1.67
C ARG A 357 -25.02 -70.03 -0.97
N ALA A 358 -23.87 -69.92 -1.64
CA ALA A 358 -22.70 -69.25 -1.08
C ALA A 358 -22.94 -67.73 -0.97
N ASP A 359 -23.58 -67.15 -1.98
CA ASP A 359 -23.93 -65.72 -2.00
C ASP A 359 -24.97 -65.36 -0.95
N ASP A 360 -26.01 -66.18 -0.79
CA ASP A 360 -27.05 -65.95 0.22
C ASP A 360 -26.43 -65.93 1.64
N ARG A 361 -25.54 -66.89 1.93
CA ARG A 361 -24.80 -66.93 3.21
C ARG A 361 -23.87 -65.73 3.38
N LEU A 362 -23.21 -65.30 2.31
CA LEU A 362 -22.33 -64.14 2.34
C LEU A 362 -23.11 -62.85 2.59
N VAL A 363 -24.22 -62.66 1.90
CA VAL A 363 -25.12 -61.51 2.06
C VAL A 363 -25.67 -61.45 3.48
N ARG A 364 -26.12 -62.57 4.05
CA ARG A 364 -26.58 -62.62 5.45
C ARG A 364 -25.47 -62.31 6.45
N LYS A 365 -24.26 -62.83 6.21
CA LYS A 365 -23.09 -62.52 7.05
C LYS A 365 -22.75 -61.04 6.99
N TRP A 366 -22.75 -60.44 5.79
CA TRP A 366 -22.51 -59.01 5.60
C TRP A 366 -23.60 -58.14 6.22
N HIS A 367 -24.86 -58.56 6.12
CA HIS A 367 -25.99 -57.91 6.78
C HIS A 367 -25.83 -57.93 8.31
N ALA A 368 -25.50 -59.09 8.90
CA ALA A 368 -25.22 -59.21 10.33
C ALA A 368 -23.98 -58.42 10.80
N GLN A 369 -23.05 -58.12 9.89
CA GLN A 369 -21.86 -57.31 10.13
C GLN A 369 -22.08 -55.82 9.81
N ASN A 370 -23.31 -55.39 9.53
CA ASN A 370 -23.67 -54.01 9.19
C ASN A 370 -22.91 -53.42 7.98
N VAL A 371 -22.55 -54.26 7.00
CA VAL A 371 -21.93 -53.84 5.73
C VAL A 371 -22.95 -53.04 4.90
N THR A 372 -22.51 -51.96 4.24
CA THR A 372 -23.37 -51.06 3.45
C THR A 372 -24.20 -51.82 2.40
N ALA A 373 -25.53 -51.61 2.37
CA ALA A 373 -26.51 -52.37 1.58
C ALA A 373 -26.23 -52.46 0.07
N SER A 374 -25.51 -51.48 -0.51
CA SER A 374 -25.13 -51.51 -1.93
C SER A 374 -24.28 -52.72 -2.31
N TYR A 375 -23.45 -53.22 -1.39
CA TYR A 375 -22.59 -54.38 -1.63
C TYR A 375 -23.40 -55.69 -1.69
N PRO A 376 -24.20 -56.07 -0.66
CA PRO A 376 -25.03 -57.26 -0.75
C PRO A 376 -26.08 -57.14 -1.86
N GLU A 377 -26.69 -55.97 -2.09
CA GLU A 377 -27.63 -55.77 -3.21
C GLU A 377 -26.98 -56.03 -4.57
N SER A 378 -25.73 -55.61 -4.78
CA SER A 378 -25.01 -55.89 -6.03
C SER A 378 -24.77 -57.39 -6.25
N VAL A 379 -24.50 -58.14 -5.17
CA VAL A 379 -24.35 -59.60 -5.21
C VAL A 379 -25.71 -60.26 -5.50
N LEU A 380 -26.79 -59.77 -4.90
CA LEU A 380 -28.14 -60.25 -5.17
C LEU A 380 -28.56 -59.99 -6.63
N MET A 381 -28.28 -58.81 -7.18
CA MET A 381 -28.71 -58.42 -8.54
C MET A 381 -27.81 -58.98 -9.66
N SER A 382 -26.70 -59.63 -9.30
CA SER A 382 -25.79 -60.23 -10.27
C SER A 382 -26.39 -61.50 -10.89
N PRO A 383 -26.23 -61.70 -12.22
CA PRO A 383 -26.63 -62.94 -12.85
C PRO A 383 -25.78 -64.11 -12.34
N PRO A 384 -26.37 -65.29 -12.11
CA PRO A 384 -25.64 -66.45 -11.62
C PRO A 384 -24.64 -66.97 -12.66
N GLU A 385 -23.37 -67.09 -12.27
CA GLU A 385 -22.24 -67.56 -13.09
C GLU A 385 -21.55 -68.78 -12.44
N PRO A 386 -20.70 -69.53 -13.17
CA PRO A 386 -19.92 -70.63 -12.59
C PRO A 386 -19.07 -70.16 -11.39
N LEU A 387 -19.11 -70.95 -10.30
CA LEU A 387 -18.58 -70.64 -8.96
C LEU A 387 -17.19 -69.98 -8.96
N ALA A 388 -16.26 -70.46 -9.79
CA ALA A 388 -14.88 -69.97 -9.84
C ALA A 388 -14.73 -68.53 -10.38
N ALA A 389 -15.56 -68.13 -11.36
CA ALA A 389 -15.52 -66.78 -11.91
C ALA A 389 -16.14 -65.77 -10.93
N HIS A 390 -17.17 -66.20 -10.21
CA HIS A 390 -17.85 -65.41 -9.22
C HIS A 390 -17.01 -65.18 -7.94
N GLN A 391 -16.35 -66.21 -7.42
CA GLN A 391 -15.45 -66.07 -6.26
C GLN A 391 -14.36 -65.01 -6.46
N ARG A 392 -13.81 -64.91 -7.68
CA ARG A 392 -12.83 -63.85 -8.02
C ARG A 392 -13.43 -62.45 -8.00
N ARG A 393 -14.69 -62.31 -8.44
CA ARG A 393 -15.40 -61.02 -8.46
C ARG A 393 -15.79 -60.58 -7.04
N VAL A 394 -16.35 -61.47 -6.24
CA VAL A 394 -16.71 -61.19 -4.85
C VAL A 394 -15.48 -60.83 -4.02
N ALA A 395 -14.35 -61.49 -4.25
CA ALA A 395 -13.08 -61.12 -3.63
C ALA A 395 -12.60 -59.72 -4.04
N ALA A 396 -12.91 -59.25 -5.25
CA ALA A 396 -12.63 -57.87 -5.69
C ALA A 396 -13.58 -56.84 -5.06
N ILE A 397 -14.77 -57.27 -4.60
CA ILE A 397 -15.78 -56.42 -3.96
C ILE A 397 -15.53 -56.29 -2.44
N GLY A 398 -14.78 -57.22 -1.83
CA GLY A 398 -14.62 -57.27 -0.37
C GLY A 398 -13.17 -57.30 0.14
N SER A 399 -12.74 -56.20 0.75
CA SER A 399 -12.14 -56.21 2.09
C SER A 399 -12.57 -54.95 2.85
N PRO A 400 -13.02 -55.02 4.11
CA PRO A 400 -13.45 -53.88 4.93
C PRO A 400 -12.38 -52.77 5.07
N ASP A 401 -11.11 -53.11 4.82
CA ASP A 401 -9.97 -52.18 4.94
C ASP A 401 -9.82 -51.20 3.74
N ALA A 402 -10.45 -51.48 2.59
CA ALA A 402 -10.22 -50.70 1.38
C ALA A 402 -10.90 -49.31 1.40
N ALA A 403 -12.01 -49.16 2.14
CA ALA A 403 -12.72 -47.87 2.26
C ALA A 403 -12.05 -46.92 3.26
N GLY A 404 -11.41 -47.44 4.31
CA GLY A 404 -10.62 -46.64 5.26
C GLY A 404 -9.33 -46.09 4.64
N GLN A 405 -8.64 -46.90 3.82
CA GLN A 405 -7.37 -46.50 3.19
C GLN A 405 -7.51 -45.48 2.04
N GLN A 406 -8.68 -45.36 1.40
CA GLN A 406 -8.90 -44.33 0.37
C GLN A 406 -9.19 -42.94 0.96
N TYR A 407 -9.79 -42.87 2.16
CA TYR A 407 -10.02 -41.60 2.87
C TYR A 407 -8.72 -41.02 3.45
N GLU A 408 -7.82 -41.86 3.97
CA GLU A 408 -6.51 -41.42 4.48
C GLU A 408 -5.54 -41.00 3.36
N LYS A 409 -5.63 -41.57 2.15
CA LYS A 409 -4.75 -41.21 1.02
C LYS A 409 -5.15 -39.92 0.28
N THR A 410 -6.39 -39.45 0.43
CA THR A 410 -6.90 -38.27 -0.30
C THR A 410 -7.05 -37.01 0.55
N GLY A 411 -6.69 -37.07 1.84
CA GLY A 411 -6.67 -35.88 2.71
C GLY A 411 -8.00 -35.11 2.74
N GLY A 412 -9.14 -35.80 2.63
CA GLY A 412 -10.46 -35.17 2.65
C GLY A 412 -10.85 -34.39 1.39
N VAL A 413 -10.31 -34.71 0.22
CA VAL A 413 -10.76 -34.13 -1.06
C VAL A 413 -11.63 -35.14 -1.82
N LEU A 414 -12.90 -34.77 -2.05
CA LEU A 414 -13.79 -35.50 -2.96
C LEU A 414 -13.21 -35.44 -4.39
N PRO A 415 -13.23 -36.55 -5.16
CA PRO A 415 -12.73 -36.54 -6.53
C PRO A 415 -13.61 -35.66 -7.42
N GLU A 416 -12.97 -34.75 -8.17
CA GLU A 416 -13.59 -33.99 -9.26
C GLU A 416 -14.29 -34.96 -10.24
N ILE A 417 -15.61 -34.84 -10.32
CA ILE A 417 -16.34 -35.39 -11.46
C ILE A 417 -16.07 -34.45 -12.63
N ALA A 418 -15.19 -34.90 -13.53
CA ALA A 418 -14.93 -34.26 -14.80
C ALA A 418 -16.24 -34.10 -15.59
N VAL A 419 -16.70 -32.85 -15.71
CA VAL A 419 -17.73 -32.46 -16.67
C VAL A 419 -17.10 -32.56 -18.05
N ARG A 420 -17.33 -33.69 -18.74
CA ARG A 420 -17.07 -33.80 -20.18
C ARG A 420 -18.04 -32.86 -20.90
N GLY A 421 -17.48 -31.82 -21.52
CA GLY A 421 -18.18 -31.02 -22.51
C GLY A 421 -18.69 -31.89 -23.66
N GLY A 422 -19.94 -31.66 -24.03
CA GLY A 422 -20.59 -32.14 -25.25
C GLY A 422 -21.55 -31.05 -25.72
N GLU A 423 -21.31 -30.58 -26.93
CA GLU A 423 -21.97 -29.46 -27.61
C GLU A 423 -23.49 -29.60 -27.71
N GLY A 424 -24.21 -28.47 -27.72
CA GLY A 424 -25.58 -28.45 -28.24
C GLY A 424 -26.44 -27.26 -27.83
N ALA A 425 -26.82 -26.48 -28.83
CA ALA A 425 -27.97 -25.56 -28.90
C ALA A 425 -27.81 -24.15 -28.29
N ALA A 426 -27.46 -23.24 -29.21
CA ALA A 426 -27.86 -21.85 -29.17
C ALA A 426 -29.39 -21.71 -28.98
N GLY A 427 -29.80 -20.87 -28.04
CA GLY A 427 -31.19 -20.47 -27.83
C GLY A 427 -31.24 -19.05 -27.29
N LYS A 428 -31.50 -18.10 -28.19
CA LYS A 428 -31.85 -16.70 -27.87
C LYS A 428 -33.07 -16.67 -26.93
N CYS A 429 -32.99 -15.88 -25.87
CA CYS A 429 -34.15 -15.19 -25.32
C CYS A 429 -33.81 -13.71 -25.15
N ARG A 430 -34.77 -12.90 -25.64
CA ARG A 430 -34.82 -11.44 -25.63
C ARG A 430 -34.85 -10.86 -24.22
#